data_AF-A0A959YTV9-F1
#
_entry.id   AF-A0A959YTV9-F1
#
_cell.length_a   1.000
_cell.length_b   1.000
_cell.length_c   1.000
_cell.angle_alpha   90.00
_cell.angle_beta   90.00
_cell.angle_gamma   90.00
#
_symmetry.space_group_name_H-M   'P 1'
#
loop_
_entity.id
_entity.type
_entity.pdbx_description
1 polymer ?
#
loop_
_entity_poly.entity_id
_entity_poly.type
_entity_poly.pdbx_seq_one_letter_code
_entity_poly.pdbx_strand_id
1 'polypeptide(L)'
;LLIYTIHAGNGLPNISETLHNIQPKLTSVIGPPGWWPLFSLIILTSVAPFAMPQLIQKFYAIRDRKSVRIGMIASTFFAFLIGVIAYFMGSTTRFFLDPETTPRAFLESGKPNVDALMPEMLTKVIPESLSVIILLLILSASMSTLAALVLISSSSVIKDFYAGVINKNTSDQKLTLLMRWTSAIFIFLSMIIAFMKPDTIVAILGISWGAIGAAFLGPFIWGLFWKKANKYGALFSSIAGLLTCLILYFTGMASPQAGTIGMGVSLVVNPMVSLITVNSNQD
;
A
#
# COMPACT_ATOMS: atom_id res chain seq x y z
N LEU A 1 17.15 15.76 -4.81
CA LEU A 1 16.73 14.78 -5.84
C LEU A 1 16.06 15.49 -7.01
N LEU A 2 14.82 15.98 -6.89
CA LEU A 2 14.06 16.60 -8.00
C LEU A 2 14.83 17.72 -8.73
N ILE A 3 15.39 18.68 -8.01
CA ILE A 3 16.15 19.79 -8.61
C ILE A 3 17.35 19.27 -9.43
N TYR A 4 18.07 18.29 -8.88
CA TYR A 4 19.20 17.69 -9.56
C TYR A 4 18.77 16.96 -10.83
N THR A 5 17.68 16.19 -10.77
CA THR A 5 17.13 15.47 -11.92
C THR A 5 16.71 16.42 -13.05
N ILE A 6 16.11 17.56 -12.73
CA ILE A 6 15.78 18.59 -13.74
C ILE A 6 17.04 19.18 -14.36
N HIS A 7 18.06 19.46 -13.54
CA HIS A 7 19.31 20.02 -14.04
C HIS A 7 20.08 19.02 -14.92
N ALA A 8 20.17 17.76 -14.49
CA ALA A 8 20.79 16.67 -15.24
C ALA A 8 20.06 16.35 -16.55
N GLY A 9 18.75 16.60 -16.62
CA GLY A 9 17.94 16.41 -17.82
C GLY A 9 17.99 17.59 -18.80
N ASN A 10 18.82 18.61 -18.56
CA ASN A 10 18.87 19.87 -19.31
C ASN A 10 17.51 20.60 -19.36
N GLY A 11 16.73 20.50 -18.28
CA GLY A 11 15.43 21.15 -18.14
C GLY A 11 14.23 20.28 -18.52
N LEU A 12 13.05 20.71 -18.03
CA LEU A 12 11.78 20.03 -18.27
C LEU A 12 11.40 19.87 -19.76
N PRO A 13 11.66 20.85 -20.65
CA PRO A 13 11.31 20.72 -22.07
C PRO A 13 12.03 19.55 -22.75
N ASN A 14 13.33 19.40 -22.49
CA ASN A 14 14.14 18.33 -23.06
C ASN A 14 13.72 16.96 -22.53
N ILE A 15 13.44 16.85 -21.23
CA ILE A 15 12.90 15.62 -20.62
C ILE A 15 11.57 15.22 -21.30
N SER A 16 10.67 16.18 -21.50
CA SER A 16 9.38 15.92 -22.14
C SER A 16 9.53 15.50 -23.60
N GLU A 17 10.41 16.15 -24.36
CA GLU A 17 10.63 15.86 -25.78
C GLU A 17 11.23 14.46 -25.98
N THR A 18 12.26 14.12 -25.22
CA THR A 18 12.87 12.78 -25.27
C THR A 18 11.91 11.68 -24.82
N LEU A 19 11.10 11.91 -23.77
CA LEU A 19 10.06 10.95 -23.37
C LEU A 19 8.99 10.78 -24.44
N HIS A 20 8.62 11.86 -25.15
CA HIS A 20 7.69 11.81 -26.27
C HIS A 20 8.25 10.97 -27.42
N ASN A 21 9.54 11.11 -27.72
CA ASN A 21 10.25 10.36 -28.76
C ASN A 21 10.37 8.86 -28.43
N ILE A 22 10.55 8.49 -27.15
CA ILE A 22 10.55 7.09 -26.71
C ILE A 22 9.15 6.47 -26.88
N GLN A 23 8.12 7.14 -26.37
CA GLN A 23 6.75 6.74 -26.60
C GLN A 23 5.81 7.93 -26.35
N PRO A 24 4.99 8.36 -27.33
CA PRO A 24 4.16 9.57 -27.22
C PRO A 24 3.23 9.56 -25.99
N LYS A 25 2.73 8.36 -25.62
CA LYS A 25 1.85 8.15 -24.47
C LYS A 25 2.53 8.34 -23.10
N LEU A 26 3.86 8.43 -23.01
CA LEU A 26 4.54 8.70 -21.74
C LEU A 26 4.40 10.15 -21.27
N THR A 27 4.16 11.07 -22.21
CA THR A 27 3.93 12.51 -21.93
C THR A 27 2.46 12.86 -21.72
N SER A 28 1.54 11.94 -22.02
CA SER A 28 0.11 12.17 -21.81
C SER A 28 -0.28 12.06 -20.34
N VAL A 29 -1.31 12.81 -19.95
CA VAL A 29 -1.88 12.81 -18.57
C VAL A 29 -2.26 11.41 -18.10
N ILE A 30 -2.65 10.53 -19.03
CA ILE A 30 -3.01 9.14 -18.78
C ILE A 30 -2.05 8.26 -19.58
N GLY A 31 -0.94 7.88 -18.96
CA GLY A 31 0.03 6.97 -19.55
C GLY A 31 -0.48 5.51 -19.66
N PRO A 32 0.24 4.64 -20.38
CA PRO A 32 0.00 3.20 -20.34
C PRO A 32 0.12 2.73 -18.88
N PRO A 33 -0.83 1.98 -18.31
CA PRO A 33 -1.78 1.05 -18.95
C PRO A 33 -3.22 1.59 -19.18
N GLY A 34 -3.48 2.88 -18.95
CA GLY A 34 -4.78 3.52 -19.20
C GLY A 34 -5.45 4.09 -17.94
N TRP A 35 -6.62 4.73 -18.12
CA TRP A 35 -7.35 5.43 -17.05
C TRP A 35 -7.76 4.51 -15.90
N TRP A 36 -8.32 3.34 -16.22
CA TRP A 36 -8.91 2.45 -15.20
C TRP A 36 -7.87 1.92 -14.19
N PRO A 37 -6.72 1.36 -14.60
CA PRO A 37 -5.64 1.01 -13.67
C PRO A 37 -5.16 2.18 -12.79
N LEU A 38 -5.02 3.39 -13.35
CA LEU A 38 -4.59 4.57 -12.59
C LEU A 38 -5.65 4.96 -11.56
N PHE A 39 -6.92 5.01 -11.96
CA PHE A 39 -8.03 5.28 -11.05
C PHE A 39 -8.07 4.24 -9.92
N SER A 40 -7.98 2.95 -10.23
CA SER A 40 -7.93 1.89 -9.24
C SER A 40 -6.73 2.02 -8.30
N LEU A 41 -5.55 2.42 -8.80
CA LEU A 41 -4.38 2.65 -7.96
C LEU A 41 -4.58 3.84 -7.01
N ILE A 42 -5.20 4.93 -7.47
CA ILE A 42 -5.53 6.09 -6.64
C ILE A 42 -6.51 5.71 -5.55
N ILE A 43 -7.59 4.99 -5.89
CA ILE A 43 -8.59 4.54 -4.92
C ILE A 43 -7.95 3.58 -3.92
N LEU A 44 -7.20 2.59 -4.40
CA LEU A 44 -6.49 1.63 -3.56
C LEU A 44 -5.60 2.33 -2.53
N THR A 45 -4.75 3.26 -2.97
CA THR A 45 -3.78 3.93 -2.10
C THR A 45 -4.40 4.99 -1.19
N SER A 46 -5.53 5.59 -1.58
CA SER A 46 -6.19 6.64 -0.79
C SER A 46 -7.23 6.09 0.18
N VAL A 47 -8.01 5.08 -0.23
CA VAL A 47 -9.16 4.59 0.53
C VAL A 47 -8.80 3.40 1.43
N ALA A 48 -7.95 2.47 0.97
CA ALA A 48 -7.57 1.32 1.79
C ALA A 48 -6.96 1.70 3.15
N PRO A 49 -6.14 2.77 3.28
CA PRO A 49 -5.63 3.24 4.58
C PRO A 49 -6.71 3.48 5.64
N PHE A 50 -7.91 3.92 5.26
CA PHE A 50 -8.99 4.17 6.24
C PHE A 50 -9.42 2.90 6.96
N ALA A 51 -9.30 1.75 6.31
CA ALA A 51 -9.71 0.46 6.84
C ALA A 51 -8.60 -0.25 7.64
N MET A 52 -7.39 0.31 7.71
CA MET A 52 -6.25 -0.35 8.33
C MET A 52 -6.21 -0.15 9.85
N PRO A 53 -6.21 -1.24 10.66
CA PRO A 53 -6.18 -1.15 12.13
C PRO A 53 -5.03 -0.31 12.68
N GLN A 54 -3.86 -0.40 12.04
CA GLN A 54 -2.65 0.32 12.44
C GLN A 54 -2.75 1.85 12.38
N LEU A 55 -3.60 2.38 11.49
CA LEU A 55 -3.81 3.82 11.37
C LEU A 55 -4.85 4.29 12.39
N ILE A 56 -5.88 3.48 12.63
CA ILE A 56 -6.91 3.74 13.63
C ILE A 56 -6.30 3.87 15.04
N GLN A 57 -5.37 2.99 15.40
CA GLN A 57 -4.66 3.06 16.69
C GLN A 57 -3.93 4.39 16.92
N LYS A 58 -3.41 5.01 15.85
CA LYS A 58 -2.76 6.32 15.94
C LYS A 58 -3.75 7.45 16.20
N PHE A 59 -4.98 7.34 15.71
CA PHE A 59 -6.03 8.32 16.00
C PHE A 59 -6.46 8.29 17.49
N TYR A 60 -6.45 7.11 18.13
CA TYR A 60 -6.72 7.00 19.57
C TYR A 60 -5.64 7.65 20.45
N ALA A 61 -4.42 7.79 19.94
CA ALA A 61 -3.33 8.45 20.67
C ALA A 61 -3.35 9.98 20.57
N ILE A 62 -4.29 10.57 19.83
CA ILE A 62 -4.37 12.02 19.66
C ILE A 62 -4.89 12.68 20.94
N ARG A 63 -4.10 13.61 21.46
CA ARG A 63 -4.36 14.28 22.75
C ARG A 63 -5.48 15.31 22.69
N ASP A 64 -5.62 16.01 21.57
CA ASP A 64 -6.49 17.18 21.47
C ASP A 64 -6.96 17.47 20.03
N ARG A 65 -8.06 18.22 19.88
CA ARG A 65 -8.62 18.59 18.57
C ARG A 65 -7.69 19.48 17.73
N LYS A 66 -6.85 20.32 18.36
CA LYS A 66 -5.94 21.22 17.62
C LYS A 66 -4.87 20.38 16.91
N SER A 67 -4.36 19.35 17.57
CA SER A 67 -3.46 18.34 16.98
C SER A 67 -4.06 17.64 15.77
N VAL A 68 -5.38 17.34 15.77
CA VAL A 68 -6.07 16.80 14.58
C VAL A 68 -6.00 17.76 13.39
N ARG A 69 -6.30 19.05 13.61
CA ARG A 69 -6.30 20.05 12.53
C ARG A 69 -4.90 20.29 11.96
N ILE A 70 -3.90 20.41 12.84
CA ILE A 70 -2.50 20.56 12.42
C ILE A 70 -2.05 19.32 11.66
N GLY A 71 -2.36 18.13 12.18
CA GLY A 71 -2.05 16.86 11.54
C GLY A 71 -2.65 16.77 10.13
N MET A 72 -3.92 17.13 9.97
CA MET A 72 -4.59 17.13 8.66
C MET A 72 -3.86 18.04 7.64
N ILE A 73 -3.60 19.30 7.98
CA ILE A 73 -2.96 20.25 7.06
C ILE A 73 -1.52 19.81 6.74
N ALA A 74 -0.75 19.44 7.75
CA ALA A 74 0.63 19.00 7.58
C ALA A 74 0.68 17.72 6.73
N SER A 75 -0.14 16.71 7.03
CA SER A 75 -0.18 15.45 6.28
C SER A 75 -0.60 15.65 4.83
N THR A 76 -1.59 16.51 4.55
CA THR A 76 -1.99 16.81 3.16
C THR A 76 -0.86 17.49 2.38
N PHE A 77 -0.17 18.47 2.99
CA PHE A 77 0.96 19.14 2.35
C PHE A 77 2.11 18.16 2.07
N PHE A 78 2.48 17.33 3.04
CA PHE A 78 3.52 16.32 2.86
C PHE A 78 3.13 15.26 1.82
N ALA A 79 1.87 14.80 1.82
CA ALA A 79 1.38 13.85 0.83
C ALA A 79 1.43 14.43 -0.60
N PHE A 80 1.05 15.70 -0.76
CA PHE A 80 1.18 16.40 -2.04
C PHE A 80 2.64 16.49 -2.48
N LEU A 81 3.53 16.95 -1.60
CA LEU A 81 4.96 17.09 -1.90
C LEU A 81 5.60 15.74 -2.28
N ILE A 82 5.35 14.70 -1.49
CA ILE A 82 5.89 13.34 -1.75
C ILE A 82 5.30 12.78 -3.04
N GLY A 83 4.00 12.96 -3.28
CA GLY A 83 3.33 12.52 -4.50
C GLY A 83 3.97 13.15 -5.74
N VAL A 84 4.10 14.47 -5.77
CA VAL A 84 4.72 15.18 -6.91
C VAL A 84 6.13 14.68 -7.15
N ILE A 85 6.95 14.58 -6.10
CA ILE A 85 8.34 14.13 -6.26
C ILE A 85 8.40 12.67 -6.73
N ALA A 86 7.66 11.75 -6.11
CA ALA A 86 7.73 10.33 -6.42
C ALA A 86 7.27 10.02 -7.86
N TYR A 87 6.13 10.59 -8.29
CA TYR A 87 5.61 10.38 -9.65
C TYR A 87 6.48 11.05 -10.72
N PHE A 88 7.01 12.26 -10.45
CA PHE A 88 7.93 12.95 -11.35
C PHE A 88 9.22 12.14 -11.53
N MET A 89 9.80 11.69 -10.42
CA MET A 89 11.02 10.87 -10.46
C MET A 89 10.78 9.55 -11.20
N GLY A 90 9.69 8.86 -10.88
CA GLY A 90 9.34 7.58 -11.51
C GLY A 90 9.21 7.69 -13.03
N SER A 91 8.50 8.71 -13.51
CA SER A 91 8.34 8.95 -14.96
C SER A 91 9.66 9.32 -15.66
N THR A 92 10.54 10.07 -14.98
CA THR A 92 11.81 10.53 -15.55
C THR A 92 12.88 9.42 -15.61
N THR A 93 12.71 8.30 -14.91
CA THR A 93 13.70 7.19 -14.97
C THR A 93 13.97 6.71 -16.39
N ARG A 94 12.95 6.66 -17.25
CA ARG A 94 13.08 6.23 -18.65
C ARG A 94 13.84 7.21 -19.54
N PHE A 95 14.03 8.44 -19.09
CA PHE A 95 14.86 9.43 -19.81
C PHE A 95 16.35 9.16 -19.61
N PHE A 96 16.75 8.74 -18.40
CA PHE A 96 18.15 8.56 -18.04
C PHE A 96 18.66 7.12 -18.18
N LEU A 97 17.75 6.16 -18.27
CA LEU A 97 18.07 4.73 -18.29
C LEU A 97 17.73 4.17 -19.67
N ASP A 98 18.77 3.70 -20.36
CA ASP A 98 18.64 3.02 -21.65
C ASP A 98 18.95 1.53 -21.52
N PRO A 99 18.34 0.66 -22.35
CA PRO A 99 18.62 -0.77 -22.36
C PRO A 99 20.10 -1.13 -22.57
N GLU A 100 20.83 -0.29 -23.32
CA GLU A 100 22.26 -0.50 -23.61
C GLU A 100 23.17 -0.13 -22.44
N THR A 101 22.88 0.96 -21.74
CA THR A 101 23.73 1.47 -20.64
C THR A 101 23.37 0.84 -19.29
N THR A 102 22.11 0.41 -19.12
CA THR A 102 21.57 -0.09 -17.86
C THR A 102 20.71 -1.35 -18.06
N PRO A 103 21.29 -2.48 -18.50
CA PRO A 103 20.53 -3.69 -18.84
C PRO A 103 19.72 -4.25 -17.66
N ARG A 104 20.15 -4.01 -16.41
CA ARG A 104 19.43 -4.45 -15.20
C ARG A 104 18.10 -3.72 -14.97
N ALA A 105 17.94 -2.52 -15.53
CA ALA A 105 16.71 -1.75 -15.47
C ALA A 105 15.63 -2.28 -16.43
N PHE A 106 15.97 -3.26 -17.27
CA PHE A 106 15.09 -3.86 -18.26
C PHE A 106 15.04 -5.38 -18.09
N LEU A 107 13.87 -5.96 -18.34
CA LEU A 107 13.68 -7.40 -18.43
C LEU A 107 14.25 -7.89 -19.78
N GLU A 108 14.56 -9.18 -19.89
CA GLU A 108 15.03 -9.80 -21.14
C GLU A 108 14.07 -9.60 -22.33
N SER A 109 12.79 -9.32 -22.03
CA SER A 109 11.75 -8.97 -23.01
C SER A 109 11.81 -7.51 -23.51
N GLY A 110 12.81 -6.73 -23.11
CA GLY A 110 12.95 -5.30 -23.42
C GLY A 110 11.99 -4.38 -22.64
N LYS A 111 11.13 -4.93 -21.78
CA LYS A 111 10.22 -4.15 -20.92
C LYS A 111 10.96 -3.61 -19.69
N PRO A 112 10.70 -2.38 -19.24
CA PRO A 112 11.31 -1.85 -18.01
C PRO A 112 10.97 -2.70 -16.78
N ASN A 113 12.00 -3.07 -16.03
CA ASN A 113 11.88 -3.70 -14.73
C ASN A 113 11.57 -2.63 -13.68
N VAL A 114 10.28 -2.46 -13.37
CA VAL A 114 9.77 -1.37 -12.52
C VAL A 114 10.41 -1.30 -11.13
N ASP A 115 10.86 -2.44 -10.59
CA ASP A 115 11.48 -2.51 -9.27
C ASP A 115 12.98 -2.11 -9.29
N ALA A 116 13.64 -2.22 -10.46
CA ALA A 116 15.05 -1.91 -10.63
C ALA A 116 15.31 -0.47 -11.14
N LEU A 117 14.30 0.20 -11.70
CA LEU A 117 14.43 1.55 -12.27
C LEU A 117 14.98 2.57 -11.26
N MET A 118 14.37 2.66 -10.07
CA MET A 118 14.82 3.63 -9.06
C MET A 118 16.21 3.32 -8.48
N PRO A 119 16.53 2.07 -8.11
CA PRO A 119 17.88 1.69 -7.70
C PRO A 119 18.95 2.02 -8.74
N GLU A 120 18.72 1.73 -10.02
CA GLU A 120 19.67 2.04 -11.08
C GLU A 120 19.81 3.55 -11.30
N MET A 121 18.71 4.31 -11.24
CA MET A 121 18.78 5.78 -11.31
C MET A 121 19.64 6.37 -10.18
N LEU A 122 19.47 5.89 -8.95
CA LEU A 122 20.27 6.37 -7.81
C LEU A 122 21.76 6.03 -7.95
N THR A 123 22.10 4.89 -8.54
CA THR A 123 23.51 4.46 -8.64
C THR A 123 24.23 4.99 -9.89
N LYS A 124 23.49 5.26 -10.98
CA LYS A 124 24.08 5.64 -12.28
C LYS A 124 23.94 7.12 -12.63
N VAL A 125 22.89 7.78 -12.15
CA VAL A 125 22.52 9.14 -12.58
C VAL A 125 22.77 10.15 -11.46
N ILE A 126 22.46 9.78 -10.23
CA ILE A 126 22.54 10.68 -9.08
C ILE A 126 23.96 10.68 -8.49
N PRO A 127 24.49 11.82 -7.99
CA PRO A 127 25.83 11.89 -7.43
C PRO A 127 25.96 11.00 -6.20
N GLU A 128 27.13 10.36 -6.07
CA GLU A 128 27.39 9.35 -5.03
C GLU A 128 27.05 9.83 -3.61
N SER A 129 27.46 11.05 -3.24
CA SER A 129 27.19 11.61 -1.92
C SER A 129 25.70 11.74 -1.60
N LEU A 130 24.90 12.15 -2.59
CA LEU A 130 23.45 12.27 -2.45
C LEU A 130 22.78 10.89 -2.41
N SER A 131 23.24 9.96 -3.23
CA SER A 131 22.72 8.59 -3.28
C SER A 131 22.94 7.85 -1.97
N VAL A 132 24.11 7.97 -1.34
CA VAL A 132 24.38 7.38 -0.02
C VAL A 132 23.39 7.89 1.03
N ILE A 133 23.15 9.20 1.08
CA ILE A 133 22.17 9.79 2.02
C ILE A 133 20.77 9.24 1.75
N ILE A 134 20.34 9.19 0.50
CA ILE A 134 19.00 8.70 0.14
C ILE A 134 18.84 7.22 0.50
N LEU A 135 19.84 6.39 0.22
CA LEU A 135 19.79 4.96 0.56
C LEU A 135 19.71 4.76 2.07
N LEU A 136 20.45 5.54 2.87
CA LEU A 136 20.34 5.52 4.33
C LEU A 136 18.93 5.92 4.82
N LEU A 137 18.33 6.95 4.21
CA LEU A 137 16.96 7.37 4.53
C LEU A 137 15.93 6.28 4.18
N ILE A 138 16.07 5.63 3.03
CA ILE A 138 15.19 4.53 2.61
C ILE A 138 15.30 3.34 3.56
N LEU A 139 16.52 2.95 3.94
CA LEU A 139 16.75 1.88 4.90
C LEU A 139 16.16 2.21 6.27
N SER A 140 16.35 3.44 6.76
CA SER A 140 15.76 3.91 8.01
C SER A 140 14.22 3.85 7.98
N ALA A 141 13.61 4.35 6.92
CA ALA A 141 12.15 4.34 6.74
C ALA A 141 11.60 2.90 6.69
N SER A 142 12.27 2.00 5.96
CA SER A 142 11.88 0.59 5.84
C SER A 142 11.91 -0.13 7.18
N MET A 143 12.98 0.02 7.96
CA MET A 143 13.13 -0.63 9.27
C MET A 143 12.03 -0.20 10.26
N SER A 144 11.66 1.09 10.25
CA SER A 144 10.58 1.59 11.12
C SER A 144 9.20 1.00 10.75
N THR A 145 8.94 0.82 9.45
CA THR A 145 7.67 0.27 8.95
C THR A 145 7.59 -1.22 9.18
N LEU A 146 8.68 -1.95 8.91
CA LEU A 146 8.78 -3.39 9.16
C LEU A 146 8.55 -3.69 10.64
N ALA A 147 9.23 -2.97 11.54
CA ALA A 147 9.07 -3.18 12.98
C ALA A 147 7.61 -2.98 13.44
N ALA A 148 6.94 -1.95 12.94
CA ALA A 148 5.53 -1.70 13.26
C ALA A 148 4.61 -2.83 12.75
N LEU A 149 4.77 -3.24 11.48
CA LEU A 149 3.93 -4.29 10.86
C LEU A 149 4.12 -5.66 11.51
N VAL A 150 5.36 -6.03 11.84
CA VAL A 150 5.67 -7.29 12.53
C VAL A 150 5.10 -7.26 13.95
N LEU A 151 5.23 -6.15 14.66
CA LEU A 151 4.70 -6.00 16.01
C LEU A 151 3.17 -6.09 16.04
N ILE A 152 2.49 -5.42 15.10
CA ILE A 152 1.02 -5.46 14.99
C ILE A 152 0.55 -6.87 14.65
N SER A 153 1.17 -7.53 13.65
CA SER A 153 0.83 -8.91 13.28
C SER A 153 1.03 -9.88 14.43
N SER A 154 2.17 -9.78 15.13
CA SER A 154 2.47 -10.59 16.31
C SER A 154 1.50 -10.34 17.46
N SER A 155 1.18 -9.07 17.71
CA SER A 155 0.18 -8.69 18.73
C SER A 155 -1.19 -9.25 18.40
N SER A 156 -1.63 -9.22 17.14
CA SER A 156 -2.94 -9.77 16.77
C SER A 156 -3.01 -11.29 16.91
N VAL A 157 -1.95 -12.02 16.57
CA VAL A 157 -1.92 -13.48 16.78
C VAL A 157 -1.87 -13.83 18.27
N ILE A 158 -1.07 -13.12 19.06
CA ILE A 158 -0.85 -13.50 20.46
C ILE A 158 -1.88 -12.89 21.42
N LYS A 159 -2.17 -11.59 21.33
CA LYS A 159 -3.15 -10.94 22.22
C LYS A 159 -4.57 -11.20 21.75
N ASP A 160 -4.87 -10.92 20.48
CA ASP A 160 -6.26 -10.96 20.01
C ASP A 160 -6.75 -12.41 19.85
N PHE A 161 -5.91 -13.30 19.29
CA PHE A 161 -6.29 -14.70 19.08
C PHE A 161 -5.91 -15.61 20.26
N TYR A 162 -4.62 -15.75 20.60
CA TYR A 162 -4.20 -16.71 21.64
C TYR A 162 -4.72 -16.34 23.03
N ALA A 163 -4.48 -15.13 23.53
CA ALA A 163 -4.98 -14.71 24.84
C ALA A 163 -6.49 -14.43 24.82
N GLY A 164 -7.04 -13.89 23.73
CA GLY A 164 -8.48 -13.61 23.62
C GLY A 164 -9.36 -14.86 23.55
N VAL A 165 -8.92 -15.90 22.84
CA VAL A 165 -9.75 -17.08 22.51
C VAL A 165 -9.27 -18.36 23.21
N ILE A 166 -7.96 -18.64 23.23
CA ILE A 166 -7.41 -19.94 23.66
C ILE A 166 -7.10 -19.96 25.16
N ASN A 167 -6.30 -19.01 25.66
CA ASN A 167 -5.85 -19.00 27.05
C ASN A 167 -5.87 -17.59 27.66
N LYS A 168 -7.03 -17.25 28.23
CA LYS A 168 -7.36 -15.94 28.80
C LYS A 168 -6.54 -15.54 30.02
N ASN A 169 -5.91 -16.50 30.71
CA ASN A 169 -5.14 -16.26 31.94
C ASN A 169 -3.62 -16.36 31.72
N THR A 170 -3.15 -16.04 30.51
CA THR A 170 -1.71 -16.04 30.21
C THR A 170 -1.02 -14.86 30.88
N SER A 171 0.11 -15.09 31.57
CA SER A 171 0.88 -14.02 32.22
C SER A 171 1.58 -13.10 31.20
N ASP A 172 1.72 -11.81 31.55
CA ASP A 172 2.33 -10.79 30.67
C ASP A 172 3.76 -11.15 30.21
N GLN A 173 4.53 -11.81 31.08
CA GLN A 173 5.88 -12.28 30.75
C GLN A 173 5.86 -13.35 29.65
N LYS A 174 4.97 -14.35 29.77
CA LYS A 174 4.80 -15.40 28.75
C LYS A 174 4.26 -14.80 27.46
N LEU A 175 3.31 -13.86 27.56
CA LEU A 175 2.72 -13.19 26.42
C LEU A 175 3.75 -12.37 25.63
N THR A 176 4.62 -11.64 26.33
CA THR A 176 5.72 -10.89 25.70
C THR A 176 6.75 -11.80 25.04
N LEU A 177 7.10 -12.93 25.69
CA LEU A 177 7.99 -13.92 25.10
C LEU A 177 7.39 -14.51 23.81
N LEU A 178 6.11 -14.88 23.85
CA LEU A 178 5.42 -15.48 22.71
C LEU A 178 5.32 -14.49 21.55
N MET A 179 5.03 -13.20 21.82
CA MET A 179 5.08 -12.15 20.80
C MET A 179 6.46 -12.03 20.16
N ARG A 180 7.56 -12.11 20.92
CA ARG A 180 8.92 -12.06 20.35
C ARG A 180 9.20 -13.24 19.41
N TRP A 181 8.80 -14.44 19.80
CA TRP A 181 8.95 -15.64 18.96
C TRP A 181 8.11 -15.54 17.68
N THR A 182 6.84 -15.15 17.78
CA THR A 182 5.97 -14.96 16.62
C THR A 182 6.51 -13.87 15.68
N SER A 183 7.07 -12.79 16.22
CA SER A 183 7.73 -11.76 15.41
C SER A 183 8.93 -12.32 14.63
N ALA A 184 9.77 -13.14 15.26
CA ALA A 184 10.91 -13.78 14.59
C ALA A 184 10.45 -14.71 13.44
N ILE A 185 9.37 -15.47 13.66
CA ILE A 185 8.77 -16.32 12.63
C ILE A 185 8.25 -15.48 11.45
N PHE A 186 7.56 -14.37 11.71
CA PHE A 186 7.09 -13.48 10.65
C PHE A 186 8.24 -12.90 9.82
N ILE A 187 9.34 -12.48 10.46
CA ILE A 187 10.53 -11.97 9.76
C ILE A 187 11.13 -13.07 8.88
N PHE A 188 11.27 -14.28 9.40
CA PHE A 188 11.82 -15.41 8.65
C PHE A 188 10.95 -15.78 7.44
N LEU A 189 9.62 -15.82 7.61
CA LEU A 189 8.70 -16.08 6.51
C LEU A 189 8.72 -14.96 5.46
N SER A 190 8.78 -13.70 5.89
CA SER A 190 8.93 -12.55 4.99
C SER A 190 10.22 -12.63 4.17
N MET A 191 11.32 -13.12 4.77
CA MET A 191 12.59 -13.32 4.08
C MET A 191 12.47 -14.40 2.99
N ILE A 192 11.80 -15.52 3.28
CA ILE A 192 11.55 -16.58 2.29
C ILE A 192 10.76 -16.04 1.10
N ILE A 193 9.65 -15.32 1.36
CA ILE A 193 8.81 -14.76 0.30
C ILE A 193 9.60 -13.72 -0.53
N ALA A 194 10.45 -12.91 0.12
CA ALA A 194 11.29 -11.95 -0.57
C ALA A 194 12.29 -12.60 -1.54
N PHE A 195 12.84 -13.79 -1.20
CA PHE A 195 13.70 -14.54 -2.12
C PHE A 195 12.94 -15.17 -3.28
N MET A 196 11.67 -15.56 -3.09
CA MET A 196 10.85 -16.14 -4.15
C MET A 196 10.46 -15.13 -5.24
N LYS A 197 10.41 -13.83 -4.92
CA LYS A 197 10.02 -12.74 -5.84
C LYS A 197 8.76 -13.07 -6.66
N PRO A 198 7.59 -13.26 -6.02
CA PRO A 198 6.40 -13.79 -6.68
C PRO A 198 5.80 -12.83 -7.72
N ASP A 199 5.95 -11.52 -7.52
CA ASP A 199 5.49 -10.48 -8.46
C ASP A 199 6.29 -9.17 -8.17
N THR A 200 6.03 -8.13 -8.95
CA THR A 200 6.55 -6.78 -8.73
C THR A 200 6.14 -6.23 -7.37
N ILE A 201 6.96 -5.35 -6.79
CA ILE A 201 6.71 -4.79 -5.45
C ILE A 201 5.35 -4.08 -5.40
N VAL A 202 5.00 -3.34 -6.46
CA VAL A 202 3.70 -2.65 -6.56
C VAL A 202 2.54 -3.63 -6.61
N ALA A 203 2.69 -4.77 -7.30
CA ALA A 203 1.64 -5.77 -7.38
C ALA A 203 1.36 -6.42 -6.01
N ILE A 204 2.41 -6.85 -5.30
CA ILE A 204 2.33 -7.46 -3.97
C ILE A 204 1.73 -6.48 -2.95
N LEU A 205 2.17 -5.22 -2.98
CA LEU A 205 1.59 -4.17 -2.13
C LEU A 205 0.12 -3.92 -2.48
N GLY A 206 -0.21 -3.88 -3.76
CA GLY A 206 -1.56 -3.62 -4.23
C GLY A 206 -2.55 -4.70 -3.79
N ILE A 207 -2.17 -5.98 -3.87
CA ILE A 207 -3.05 -7.06 -3.39
C ILE A 207 -3.15 -7.08 -1.87
N SER A 208 -2.05 -6.80 -1.15
CA SER A 208 -2.05 -6.74 0.32
C SER A 208 -2.94 -5.62 0.85
N TRP A 209 -2.79 -4.41 0.32
CA TRP A 209 -3.63 -3.26 0.67
C TRP A 209 -5.07 -3.44 0.20
N GLY A 210 -5.24 -4.02 -0.99
CA GLY A 210 -6.53 -4.31 -1.58
C GLY A 210 -7.34 -5.29 -0.76
N ALA A 211 -6.71 -6.37 -0.29
CA ALA A 211 -7.34 -7.37 0.56
C ALA A 211 -7.75 -6.80 1.93
N ILE A 212 -6.88 -6.02 2.57
CA ILE A 212 -7.20 -5.36 3.85
C ILE A 212 -8.35 -4.36 3.66
N GLY A 213 -8.28 -3.52 2.62
CA GLY A 213 -9.36 -2.61 2.27
C GLY A 213 -10.67 -3.36 2.01
N ALA A 214 -10.64 -4.40 1.18
CA ALA A 214 -11.83 -5.18 0.85
C ALA A 214 -12.44 -5.90 2.07
N ALA A 215 -11.62 -6.34 3.03
CA ALA A 215 -12.13 -6.98 4.24
C ALA A 215 -12.73 -5.98 5.24
N PHE A 216 -12.09 -4.84 5.45
CA PHE A 216 -12.41 -3.98 6.60
C PHE A 216 -13.15 -2.68 6.24
N LEU A 217 -13.09 -2.21 4.98
CA LEU A 217 -13.64 -0.89 4.61
C LEU A 217 -15.15 -0.79 4.81
N GLY A 218 -15.91 -1.78 4.31
CA GLY A 218 -17.37 -1.84 4.49
C GLY A 218 -17.78 -1.84 5.97
N PRO A 219 -17.34 -2.83 6.77
CA PRO A 219 -17.59 -2.88 8.21
C PRO A 219 -17.21 -1.60 8.95
N PHE A 220 -16.08 -1.01 8.61
CA PHE A 220 -15.57 0.17 9.30
C PHE A 220 -16.41 1.42 9.01
N ILE A 221 -16.68 1.71 7.74
CA ILE A 221 -17.46 2.89 7.34
C ILE A 221 -18.90 2.77 7.84
N TRP A 222 -19.56 1.65 7.58
CA TRP A 222 -20.97 1.49 7.95
C TRP A 222 -21.16 1.33 9.46
N GLY A 223 -20.21 0.69 10.16
CA GLY A 223 -20.23 0.59 11.61
C GLY A 223 -20.07 1.95 12.31
N LEU A 224 -19.35 2.91 11.71
CA LEU A 224 -19.15 4.24 12.27
C LEU A 224 -20.30 5.21 11.93
N PHE A 225 -20.80 5.18 10.70
CA PHE A 225 -21.74 6.20 10.20
C PHE A 225 -23.20 5.77 10.18
N TRP A 226 -23.51 4.47 10.30
CA TRP A 226 -24.87 3.97 10.08
C TRP A 226 -25.39 3.09 11.21
N LYS A 227 -26.45 3.59 11.87
CA LYS A 227 -27.04 2.98 13.06
C LYS A 227 -27.67 1.60 12.82
N LYS A 228 -27.96 1.24 11.56
CA LYS A 228 -28.56 -0.05 11.18
C LYS A 228 -27.52 -1.12 10.82
N ALA A 229 -26.22 -0.79 10.85
CA ALA A 229 -25.17 -1.76 10.63
C ALA A 229 -25.20 -2.84 11.71
N ASN A 230 -25.02 -4.11 11.33
CA ASN A 230 -25.09 -5.24 12.25
C ASN A 230 -23.92 -6.23 12.04
N LYS A 231 -23.77 -7.17 12.98
CA LYS A 231 -22.67 -8.14 13.01
C LYS A 231 -22.64 -9.03 11.75
N TYR A 232 -23.82 -9.44 11.26
CA TYR A 232 -23.93 -10.26 10.07
C TYR A 232 -23.50 -9.50 8.82
N GLY A 233 -23.99 -8.27 8.61
CA GLY A 233 -23.59 -7.42 7.50
C GLY A 233 -22.10 -7.12 7.50
N ALA A 234 -21.49 -6.89 8.67
CA ALA A 234 -20.05 -6.78 8.81
C ALA A 234 -19.32 -8.06 8.37
N LEU A 235 -19.70 -9.23 8.89
CA LEU A 235 -19.02 -10.49 8.57
C LEU A 235 -19.15 -10.87 7.08
N PHE A 236 -20.37 -10.81 6.52
CA PHE A 236 -20.62 -11.18 5.13
C PHE A 236 -19.97 -10.19 4.16
N SER A 237 -19.93 -8.88 4.47
CA SER A 237 -19.21 -7.91 3.64
C SER A 237 -17.70 -8.10 3.67
N SER A 238 -17.12 -8.41 4.84
CA SER A 238 -15.70 -8.72 4.95
C SER A 238 -15.31 -9.92 4.10
N ILE A 239 -16.06 -11.02 4.21
CA ILE A 239 -15.78 -12.26 3.47
C ILE A 239 -16.00 -12.04 1.97
N ALA A 240 -17.13 -11.45 1.58
CA ALA A 240 -17.46 -11.21 0.17
C ALA A 240 -16.46 -10.27 -0.51
N GLY A 241 -16.08 -9.17 0.16
CA GLY A 241 -15.07 -8.24 -0.33
C GLY A 241 -13.71 -8.91 -0.52
N LEU A 242 -13.23 -9.62 0.52
CA LEU A 242 -11.95 -10.30 0.48
C LEU A 242 -11.89 -11.42 -0.58
N LEU A 243 -12.92 -12.26 -0.67
CA LEU A 243 -12.99 -13.31 -1.68
C LEU A 243 -13.05 -12.72 -3.09
N THR A 244 -13.82 -11.66 -3.30
CA THR A 244 -13.89 -11.00 -4.62
C THR A 244 -12.52 -10.45 -5.01
N CYS A 245 -11.81 -9.78 -4.10
CA CYS A 245 -10.46 -9.28 -4.34
C CYS A 245 -9.48 -10.41 -4.74
N LEU A 246 -9.46 -11.50 -3.96
CA LEU A 246 -8.54 -12.62 -4.21
C LEU A 246 -8.88 -13.37 -5.50
N ILE A 247 -10.16 -13.68 -5.74
CA ILE A 247 -10.60 -14.38 -6.95
C ILE A 247 -10.21 -13.57 -8.18
N LEU A 248 -10.50 -12.26 -8.20
CA LEU A 248 -10.16 -11.40 -9.33
C LEU A 248 -8.65 -11.37 -9.58
N TYR A 249 -7.84 -11.28 -8.52
CA TYR A 249 -6.39 -11.32 -8.63
C TYR A 249 -5.89 -12.66 -9.22
N PHE A 250 -6.35 -13.79 -8.69
CA PHE A 250 -5.95 -15.11 -9.20
C PHE A 250 -6.48 -15.42 -10.61
N THR A 251 -7.56 -14.78 -11.05
CA THR A 251 -8.05 -14.85 -12.45
C THR A 251 -7.25 -13.97 -13.42
N GLY A 252 -6.20 -13.27 -12.94
CA GLY A 252 -5.28 -12.50 -13.77
C GLY A 252 -5.58 -10.99 -13.84
N MET A 253 -6.48 -10.47 -12.99
CA MET A 253 -6.72 -9.03 -12.91
C MET A 253 -5.58 -8.32 -12.16
N ALA A 254 -5.23 -7.11 -12.60
CA ALA A 254 -4.20 -6.30 -11.94
C ALA A 254 -4.58 -6.01 -10.48
N SER A 255 -3.60 -6.08 -9.58
CA SER A 255 -3.86 -6.01 -8.13
C SER A 255 -4.60 -4.73 -7.66
N PRO A 256 -4.35 -3.53 -8.23
CA PRO A 256 -5.11 -2.34 -7.82
C PRO A 256 -6.59 -2.42 -8.18
N GLN A 257 -6.92 -3.03 -9.33
CA GLN A 257 -8.28 -3.18 -9.83
C GLN A 257 -9.04 -4.19 -8.98
N ALA A 258 -8.43 -5.36 -8.73
CA ALA A 258 -8.98 -6.39 -7.87
C ALA A 258 -9.27 -5.86 -6.46
N GLY A 259 -8.33 -5.11 -5.88
CA GLY A 259 -8.50 -4.46 -4.58
C GLY A 259 -9.63 -3.43 -4.56
N THR A 260 -9.70 -2.57 -5.58
CA THR A 260 -10.74 -1.53 -5.70
C THR A 260 -12.14 -2.13 -5.82
N ILE A 261 -12.28 -3.17 -6.65
CA ILE A 261 -13.56 -3.87 -6.82
C ILE A 261 -13.95 -4.57 -5.52
N GLY A 262 -13.03 -5.28 -4.86
CA GLY A 262 -13.29 -5.91 -3.56
C GLY A 262 -13.74 -4.91 -2.49
N MET A 263 -13.13 -3.72 -2.44
CA MET A 263 -13.56 -2.62 -1.57
C MET A 263 -14.98 -2.15 -1.90
N GLY A 264 -15.31 -2.00 -3.18
CA GLY A 264 -16.66 -1.68 -3.63
C GLY A 264 -17.68 -2.74 -3.20
N VAL A 265 -17.36 -4.02 -3.37
CA VAL A 265 -18.22 -5.13 -2.92
C VAL A 265 -18.45 -5.06 -1.41
N SER A 266 -17.40 -4.86 -0.61
CA SER A 266 -17.51 -4.70 0.84
C SER A 266 -18.46 -3.57 1.24
N LEU A 267 -18.37 -2.43 0.55
CA LEU A 267 -19.22 -1.26 0.82
C LEU A 267 -20.68 -1.47 0.44
N VAL A 268 -20.97 -2.26 -0.58
CA VAL A 268 -22.34 -2.51 -1.05
C VAL A 268 -23.00 -3.66 -0.30
N VAL A 269 -22.26 -4.75 -0.05
CA VAL A 269 -22.79 -5.95 0.61
C VAL A 269 -23.17 -5.66 2.06
N ASN A 270 -22.41 -4.81 2.76
CA ASN A 270 -22.69 -4.52 4.17
C ASN A 270 -24.11 -3.96 4.39
N PRO A 271 -24.51 -2.85 3.73
CA PRO A 271 -25.86 -2.32 3.89
C PRO A 271 -26.95 -3.25 3.37
N MET A 272 -26.71 -3.98 2.28
CA MET A 272 -27.67 -4.96 1.77
C MET A 272 -27.97 -6.05 2.79
N VAL A 273 -26.94 -6.70 3.33
CA VAL A 273 -27.09 -7.78 4.31
C VAL A 273 -27.64 -7.23 5.62
N SER A 274 -27.17 -6.07 6.06
CA SER A 274 -27.68 -5.46 7.29
C SER A 274 -29.17 -5.11 7.20
N LEU A 275 -29.68 -4.60 6.07
CA LEU A 275 -31.12 -4.33 5.92
C LEU A 275 -31.96 -5.63 5.98
N ILE A 276 -31.48 -6.70 5.36
CA ILE A 276 -32.18 -7.99 5.33
C ILE A 276 -32.24 -8.60 6.74
N THR A 277 -31.16 -8.47 7.51
CA THR A 277 -31.03 -9.06 8.86
C THR A 277 -31.47 -8.14 9.99
N VAL A 278 -31.72 -6.85 9.75
CA VAL A 278 -32.36 -5.95 10.74
C VAL A 278 -33.77 -6.42 11.09
N ASN A 279 -34.48 -7.06 10.15
CA ASN A 279 -35.81 -7.63 10.40
C ASN A 279 -35.78 -8.95 11.17
N SER A 280 -34.62 -9.61 11.34
CA SER A 280 -34.52 -10.89 12.06
C SER A 280 -34.11 -10.74 13.53
N ASN A 281 -33.85 -9.51 14.00
CA ASN A 281 -33.49 -9.20 15.39
C ASN A 281 -34.61 -8.47 16.15
N GLN A 282 -35.85 -8.54 15.64
CA GLN A 282 -37.05 -8.08 16.37
C GLN A 282 -37.75 -9.20 17.16
N ASP A 283 -37.16 -10.40 17.23
CA ASP A 283 -37.60 -11.50 18.09
C ASP A 283 -36.63 -11.75 19.25
#